data_AF-A0A1A6FIJ8-F1
#
_entry.id   AF-A0A1A6FIJ8-F1
#
_cell.length_a   1.000
_cell.length_b   1.000
_cell.length_c   1.000
_cell.angle_alpha   90.00
_cell.angle_beta   90.00
_cell.angle_gamma   90.00
#
_symmetry.space_group_name_H-M   'P 1'
#
loop_
_entity.id
_entity.type
_entity.pdbx_description
1 polymer ?
#
loop_
_entity_poly.entity_id
_entity_poly.type
_entity_poly.pdbx_seq_one_letter_code
_entity_poly.pdbx_strand_id
1 'polypeptide(L)'
;MQCRVDEGALAHKHELMAESAFRFLRATYFRWARKIEALCPELAQAPRVLCVGDAHTENFGTWRDSEGRLVWGVNDFDEAAVMPYPFDLVRLMTSFRLAPKTTVKNREAADAILEGYRAGLRNPRPTLLDEQELWMRDHVGCSDEERRSFWDKIADCREVPADPGLLAGFAASFPDGEAKIFRYATRIAGGGSLGRPRFVVTARWRGGCIVREAKALTPSAWDWAHGESGGPNHFLDLARGSYRAPDPFLTVAGAFIFRRLAADSRKIELRDIDGAGLPARLLRAMGFDLGSIHAAHEGAADIPRHLDALPRDWLPAAAKTAAAQVEQEHAEWKSRR
;
A
#
# COMPACT_ATOMS: atom_id res chain seq x y z
N MET A 1 -22.23 -9.27 5.88
CA MET A 1 -21.22 -9.90 5.01
C MET A 1 -20.63 -8.79 4.16
N GLN A 2 -19.34 -8.43 4.33
CA GLN A 2 -18.79 -7.15 3.86
C GLN A 2 -18.50 -7.11 2.34
N CYS A 3 -18.24 -8.26 1.71
CA CYS A 3 -18.33 -8.46 0.26
C CYS A 3 -18.45 -9.97 -0.02
N ARG A 4 -18.87 -10.36 -1.23
CA ARG A 4 -18.82 -11.77 -1.67
C ARG A 4 -17.37 -12.16 -1.90
N VAL A 5 -16.91 -13.23 -1.25
CA VAL A 5 -15.54 -13.74 -1.40
C VAL A 5 -15.41 -14.52 -2.71
N ASP A 6 -14.32 -14.29 -3.44
CA ASP A 6 -13.89 -15.15 -4.54
C ASP A 6 -13.05 -16.31 -3.97
N GLU A 7 -13.65 -17.50 -3.90
CA GLU A 7 -13.05 -18.71 -3.32
C GLU A 7 -11.79 -19.18 -4.06
N GLY A 8 -11.74 -19.01 -5.39
CA GLY A 8 -10.56 -19.37 -6.19
C GLY A 8 -9.39 -18.44 -5.89
N ALA A 9 -9.67 -17.13 -5.81
CA ALA A 9 -8.67 -16.15 -5.40
C ALA A 9 -8.22 -16.36 -3.94
N LEU A 10 -9.11 -16.81 -3.05
CA LEU A 10 -8.77 -17.13 -1.66
C LEU A 10 -7.87 -18.37 -1.56
N ALA A 11 -8.15 -19.43 -2.32
CA ALA A 11 -7.28 -20.60 -2.39
C ALA A 11 -5.86 -20.22 -2.88
N HIS A 12 -5.80 -19.40 -3.94
CA HIS A 12 -4.54 -18.87 -4.44
C HIS A 12 -3.83 -17.96 -3.42
N LYS A 13 -4.57 -17.15 -2.65
CA LYS A 13 -4.03 -16.37 -1.53
C LYS A 13 -3.31 -17.28 -0.54
N HIS A 14 -3.92 -18.40 -0.16
CA HIS A 14 -3.31 -19.34 0.74
C HIS A 14 -2.03 -19.95 0.15
N GLU A 15 -2.00 -20.33 -1.13
CA GLU A 15 -0.77 -20.79 -1.80
C GLU A 15 0.37 -19.76 -1.65
N LEU A 16 0.12 -18.50 -2.01
CA LEU A 16 1.10 -17.42 -1.90
C LEU A 16 1.54 -17.15 -0.45
N MET A 17 0.60 -17.25 0.51
CA MET A 17 0.90 -17.09 1.94
C MET A 17 1.89 -18.14 2.45
N ALA A 18 1.87 -19.36 1.90
CA ALA A 18 2.74 -20.46 2.34
C ALA A 18 4.18 -20.36 1.83
N GLU A 19 4.45 -19.46 0.89
CA GLU A 19 5.77 -19.24 0.30
C GLU A 19 6.74 -18.60 1.30
N SER A 20 6.28 -17.66 2.12
CA SER A 20 7.14 -16.94 3.06
C SER A 20 6.37 -16.21 4.17
N ALA A 21 7.03 -15.98 5.31
CA ALA A 21 6.49 -15.15 6.38
C ALA A 21 6.21 -13.70 5.93
N PHE A 22 6.98 -13.19 4.96
CA PHE A 22 6.73 -11.89 4.35
C PHE A 22 5.39 -11.82 3.58
N ARG A 23 5.10 -12.83 2.74
CA ARG A 23 3.79 -12.95 2.06
C ARG A 23 2.66 -13.12 3.08
N PHE A 24 2.90 -13.90 4.14
CA PHE A 24 1.94 -14.10 5.23
C PHE A 24 1.61 -12.80 5.97
N LEU A 25 2.61 -11.99 6.35
CA LEU A 25 2.42 -10.66 6.98
C LEU A 25 1.45 -9.78 6.18
N ARG A 26 1.70 -9.69 4.87
CA ARG A 26 0.91 -8.85 3.95
C ARG A 26 -0.50 -9.36 3.74
N ALA A 27 -0.69 -10.67 3.79
CA ALA A 27 -1.98 -11.31 3.59
C ALA A 27 -2.89 -11.28 4.82
N THR A 28 -2.34 -10.98 6.00
CA THR A 28 -3.01 -11.19 7.29
C THR A 28 -2.99 -9.95 8.20
N TYR A 29 -3.18 -8.75 7.63
CA TYR A 29 -3.22 -7.51 8.41
C TYR A 29 -4.20 -7.57 9.61
N PHE A 30 -5.35 -8.23 9.46
CA PHE A 30 -6.30 -8.44 10.57
C PHE A 30 -5.67 -9.14 11.79
N ARG A 31 -4.68 -10.03 11.61
CA ARG A 31 -3.94 -10.67 12.72
C ARG A 31 -3.00 -9.67 13.39
N TRP A 32 -2.33 -8.86 12.57
CA TRP A 32 -1.46 -7.78 13.05
C TRP A 32 -2.24 -6.77 13.89
N ALA A 33 -3.36 -6.26 13.37
CA ALA A 33 -4.23 -5.31 14.04
C ALA A 33 -4.67 -5.79 15.43
N ARG A 34 -4.96 -7.08 15.60
CA ARG A 34 -5.36 -7.65 16.90
C ARG A 34 -4.23 -7.86 17.90
N LYS A 35 -2.97 -7.80 17.48
CA LYS A 35 -1.84 -8.28 18.29
C LYS A 35 -0.78 -7.22 18.55
N ILE A 36 -0.61 -6.26 17.66
CA ILE A 36 0.54 -5.35 17.71
C ILE A 36 0.59 -4.54 19.01
N GLU A 37 -0.56 -4.13 19.56
CA GLU A 37 -0.63 -3.44 20.86
C GLU A 37 -0.18 -4.33 22.02
N ALA A 38 -0.47 -5.62 21.99
CA ALA A 38 -0.01 -6.56 23.01
C ALA A 38 1.48 -6.92 22.87
N LEU A 39 2.01 -6.87 21.65
CA LEU A 39 3.43 -7.14 21.36
C LEU A 39 4.33 -5.95 21.71
N CYS A 40 3.81 -4.73 21.58
CA CYS A 40 4.52 -3.48 21.83
C CYS A 40 3.63 -2.52 22.66
N PRO A 41 3.28 -2.88 23.90
CA PRO A 41 2.34 -2.11 24.74
C PRO A 41 2.82 -0.69 25.02
N GLU A 42 4.14 -0.48 25.08
CA GLU A 42 4.76 0.83 25.25
C GLU A 42 4.47 1.78 24.08
N LEU A 43 4.23 1.25 22.87
CA LEU A 43 3.92 2.05 21.68
C LEU A 43 2.41 2.31 21.51
N ALA A 44 1.55 1.56 22.21
CA ALA A 44 0.09 1.69 22.10
C ALA A 44 -0.44 3.04 22.63
N GLN A 45 0.32 3.70 23.51
CA GLN A 45 -0.02 5.01 24.08
C GLN A 45 0.58 6.19 23.29
N ALA A 46 1.23 5.92 22.15
CA ALA A 46 1.80 6.96 21.31
C ALA A 46 0.69 7.83 20.67
N PRO A 47 1.01 9.06 20.24
CA PRO A 47 0.10 9.92 19.49
C PRO A 47 -0.60 9.16 18.35
N ARG A 48 -1.93 9.29 18.31
CA ARG A 48 -2.76 8.66 17.29
C ARG A 48 -2.91 9.62 16.12
N VAL A 49 -2.67 9.10 14.92
CA VAL A 49 -2.85 9.84 13.66
C VAL A 49 -3.51 8.94 12.64
N LEU A 50 -3.98 9.54 11.55
CA LEU A 50 -4.43 8.76 10.42
C LEU A 50 -3.23 8.06 9.76
N CYS A 51 -3.14 6.75 9.95
CA CYS A 51 -2.06 5.89 9.48
C CYS A 51 -2.51 5.02 8.31
N VAL A 52 -1.54 4.56 7.52
CA VAL A 52 -1.75 3.67 6.37
C VAL A 52 -2.25 2.29 6.83
N GLY A 53 -1.78 1.82 7.98
CA GLY A 53 -2.11 0.52 8.54
C GLY A 53 -1.26 -0.57 7.91
N ASP A 54 -1.37 -0.79 6.60
CA ASP A 54 -0.62 -1.81 5.88
C ASP A 54 0.72 -1.28 5.29
N ALA A 55 1.46 -0.50 6.08
CA ALA A 55 2.77 0.01 5.68
C ALA A 55 3.79 -1.14 5.56
N HIS A 56 4.18 -1.48 4.33
CA HIS A 56 5.16 -2.52 4.04
C HIS A 56 5.97 -2.21 2.78
N THR A 57 7.15 -2.79 2.61
CA THR A 57 8.11 -2.46 1.54
C THR A 57 7.55 -2.64 0.11
N GLU A 58 6.56 -3.52 -0.10
CA GLU A 58 5.88 -3.68 -1.40
C GLU A 58 4.59 -2.82 -1.59
N ASN A 59 4.29 -1.88 -0.68
CA ASN A 59 3.12 -0.98 -0.77
C ASN A 59 3.46 0.38 -1.41
N PHE A 60 4.69 0.52 -1.90
CA PHE A 60 5.17 1.75 -2.52
C PHE A 60 5.23 1.59 -4.04
N GLY A 61 4.91 2.67 -4.76
CA GLY A 61 5.05 2.71 -6.21
C GLY A 61 4.72 4.09 -6.77
N THR A 62 4.59 4.16 -8.09
CA THR A 62 4.45 5.41 -8.82
C THR A 62 3.07 5.62 -9.43
N TRP A 63 2.71 6.89 -9.53
CA TRP A 63 1.54 7.37 -10.27
C TRP A 63 1.82 8.77 -10.83
N ARG A 64 0.90 9.29 -11.64
CA ARG A 64 0.93 10.67 -12.12
C ARG A 64 -0.16 11.47 -11.42
N ASP A 65 0.18 12.66 -10.94
CA ASP A 65 -0.81 13.59 -10.41
C ASP A 65 -1.54 14.34 -11.55
N SER A 66 -2.42 15.29 -11.19
CA SER A 66 -3.20 16.08 -12.16
C SER A 66 -2.36 16.94 -13.10
N GLU A 67 -1.14 17.30 -12.70
CA GLU A 67 -0.18 18.05 -13.53
C GLU A 67 0.72 17.12 -14.36
N GLY A 68 0.54 15.81 -14.23
CA GLY A 68 1.34 14.80 -14.92
C GLY A 68 2.71 14.54 -14.29
N ARG A 69 3.02 15.15 -13.13
CA ARG A 69 4.27 14.93 -12.41
C ARG A 69 4.33 13.50 -11.91
N LEU A 70 5.50 12.89 -11.96
CA LEU A 70 5.66 11.50 -11.57
C LEU A 70 5.99 11.40 -10.08
N VAL A 71 4.98 10.96 -9.34
CA VAL A 71 4.98 10.84 -7.88
C VAL A 71 5.36 9.40 -7.50
N TRP A 72 5.95 9.24 -6.33
CA TRP A 72 6.16 7.95 -5.68
C TRP A 72 5.72 8.00 -4.22
N GLY A 73 5.28 6.88 -3.67
CA GLY A 73 4.85 6.77 -2.29
C GLY A 73 3.93 5.58 -2.06
N VAL A 74 3.27 5.55 -0.91
CA VAL A 74 2.26 4.54 -0.56
C VAL A 74 1.10 4.58 -1.57
N ASN A 75 0.65 3.40 -2.00
CA ASN A 75 -0.35 3.22 -3.07
C ASN A 75 -1.63 2.46 -2.68
N ASP A 76 -1.67 1.81 -1.52
CA ASP A 76 -2.85 1.10 -1.03
C ASP A 76 -3.19 1.55 0.40
N PHE A 77 -4.44 1.99 0.59
CA PHE A 77 -4.97 2.59 1.82
C PHE A 77 -6.17 1.79 2.36
N ASP A 78 -6.30 0.52 1.98
CA ASP A 78 -7.41 -0.33 2.42
C ASP A 78 -7.54 -0.43 3.94
N GLU A 79 -6.41 -0.34 4.65
CA GLU A 79 -6.30 -0.53 6.10
C GLU A 79 -6.13 0.79 6.85
N ALA A 80 -6.38 1.91 6.16
CA ALA A 80 -6.35 3.26 6.70
C ALA A 80 -7.21 3.39 7.97
N ALA A 81 -6.61 3.82 9.08
CA ALA A 81 -7.31 4.01 10.34
C ALA A 81 -6.56 4.97 11.27
N VAL A 82 -7.26 5.53 12.28
CA VAL A 82 -6.64 6.36 13.32
C VAL A 82 -6.05 5.48 14.42
N MET A 83 -4.72 5.36 14.42
CA MET A 83 -3.97 4.46 15.29
C MET A 83 -2.66 5.09 15.78
N PRO A 84 -1.99 4.52 16.78
CA PRO A 84 -0.67 4.99 17.22
C PRO A 84 0.33 4.97 16.05
N TYR A 85 0.93 6.13 15.75
CA TYR A 85 1.83 6.30 14.60
C TYR A 85 3.02 5.31 14.53
N PRO A 86 3.59 4.79 15.64
CA PRO A 86 4.71 3.87 15.55
C PRO A 86 4.36 2.56 14.85
N PHE A 87 3.09 2.15 14.80
CA PHE A 87 2.71 0.87 14.22
C PHE A 87 2.92 0.79 12.70
N ASP A 88 2.78 1.89 11.97
CA ASP A 88 3.17 1.94 10.55
C ASP A 88 4.70 1.75 10.37
N LEU A 89 5.50 2.39 11.23
CA LEU A 89 6.96 2.26 11.19
C LEU A 89 7.41 0.85 11.57
N VAL A 90 6.83 0.28 12.62
CA VAL A 90 7.10 -1.09 13.08
C VAL A 90 6.70 -2.08 11.99
N ARG A 91 5.54 -1.91 11.35
CA ARG A 91 5.10 -2.79 10.26
C ARG A 91 6.02 -2.70 9.05
N LEU A 92 6.42 -1.50 8.66
CA LEU A 92 7.37 -1.29 7.56
C LEU A 92 8.70 -2.00 7.86
N MET A 93 9.26 -1.80 9.04
CA MET A 93 10.51 -2.42 9.44
C MET A 93 10.38 -3.94 9.60
N THR A 94 9.26 -4.45 10.13
CA THR A 94 8.99 -5.89 10.19
C THR A 94 8.93 -6.49 8.80
N SER A 95 8.29 -5.83 7.84
CA SER A 95 8.25 -6.29 6.45
C SER A 95 9.66 -6.32 5.82
N PHE A 96 10.51 -5.35 6.12
CA PHE A 96 11.93 -5.38 5.71
C PHE A 96 12.67 -6.58 6.31
N ARG A 97 12.49 -6.86 7.61
CA ARG A 97 13.15 -7.99 8.29
C ARG A 97 12.77 -9.35 7.70
N LEU A 98 11.53 -9.49 7.25
CA LEU A 98 11.00 -10.74 6.68
C LEU A 98 11.25 -10.86 5.18
N ALA A 99 11.60 -9.76 4.50
CA ALA A 99 11.88 -9.77 3.07
C ALA A 99 13.10 -10.65 2.75
N PRO A 100 13.20 -11.19 1.52
CA PRO A 100 14.38 -11.93 1.06
C PRO A 100 15.68 -11.14 1.30
N LYS A 101 16.81 -11.86 1.43
CA LYS A 101 18.12 -11.30 1.84
C LYS A 101 18.44 -10.00 1.09
N THR A 102 18.72 -8.98 1.88
CA THR A 102 19.14 -7.63 1.47
C THR A 102 20.56 -7.37 1.96
N THR A 103 21.28 -6.46 1.29
CA THR A 103 22.63 -6.04 1.68
C THR A 103 22.64 -5.13 2.90
N VAL A 104 21.49 -4.51 3.24
CA VAL A 104 21.35 -3.56 4.34
C VAL A 104 21.08 -4.29 5.66
N LYS A 105 21.79 -3.91 6.72
CA LYS A 105 21.58 -4.48 8.05
C LYS A 105 20.32 -3.89 8.71
N ASN A 106 19.68 -4.66 9.58
CA ASN A 106 18.44 -4.23 10.26
C ASN A 106 18.56 -2.89 11.00
N ARG A 107 19.69 -2.62 11.65
CA ARG A 107 19.90 -1.34 12.35
C ARG A 107 19.99 -0.17 11.37
N GLU A 108 20.77 -0.34 10.30
CA GLU A 108 20.92 0.65 9.23
C GLU A 108 19.59 0.94 8.54
N ALA A 109 18.78 -0.09 8.27
CA ALA A 109 17.43 0.08 7.73
C ALA A 109 16.52 0.86 8.66
N ALA A 110 16.51 0.54 9.96
CA ALA A 110 15.71 1.27 10.93
C ALA A 110 16.15 2.73 11.06
N ASP A 111 17.46 2.99 11.08
CA ASP A 111 18.02 4.34 11.12
C ASP A 111 17.61 5.13 9.86
N ALA A 112 17.68 4.52 8.67
CA ALA A 112 17.26 5.15 7.42
C ALA A 112 15.76 5.48 7.40
N ILE A 113 14.90 4.54 7.81
CA ILE A 113 13.45 4.76 7.93
C ILE A 113 13.16 5.93 8.89
N LEU A 114 13.79 5.94 10.08
CA LEU A 114 13.55 6.99 11.08
C LEU A 114 14.10 8.36 10.66
N GLU A 115 15.24 8.39 9.96
CA GLU A 115 15.78 9.62 9.40
C GLU A 115 14.80 10.21 8.37
N GLY A 116 14.32 9.37 7.46
CA GLY A 116 13.30 9.72 6.48
C GLY A 116 12.04 10.23 7.14
N TYR A 117 11.51 9.47 8.09
CA TYR A 117 10.28 9.79 8.83
C TYR A 117 10.36 11.16 9.51
N ARG A 118 11.45 11.43 10.25
CA ARG A 118 11.68 12.74 10.86
C ARG A 118 11.80 13.85 9.82
N ALA A 119 12.42 13.59 8.67
CA ALA A 119 12.50 14.58 7.58
C ALA A 119 11.14 14.88 6.96
N GLY A 120 10.29 13.86 6.76
CA GLY A 120 8.92 14.00 6.27
C GLY A 120 8.04 14.79 7.24
N LEU A 121 8.14 14.53 8.55
CA LEU A 121 7.42 15.32 9.56
C LEU A 121 7.82 16.79 9.57
N ARG A 122 9.12 17.10 9.40
CA ARG A 122 9.62 18.49 9.45
C ARG A 122 9.31 19.30 8.20
N ASN A 123 9.33 18.67 7.03
CA ASN A 123 9.09 19.33 5.75
C ASN A 123 8.19 18.45 4.88
N PRO A 124 6.90 18.33 5.25
CA PRO A 124 6.00 17.39 4.63
C PRO A 124 5.64 17.84 3.21
N ARG A 125 5.76 16.90 2.27
CA ARG A 125 5.49 17.13 0.84
C ARG A 125 5.39 15.80 0.09
N PRO A 126 4.87 15.83 -1.15
CA PRO A 126 4.95 14.68 -2.05
C PRO A 126 6.40 14.32 -2.40
N THR A 127 6.63 13.04 -2.69
CA THR A 127 7.90 12.55 -3.21
C THR A 127 7.86 12.56 -4.73
N LEU A 128 8.54 13.54 -5.35
CA LEU A 128 8.55 13.74 -6.80
C LEU A 128 9.86 13.26 -7.41
N LEU A 129 9.74 12.43 -8.45
CA LEU A 129 10.88 11.78 -9.08
C LEU A 129 11.58 12.66 -10.12
N ASP A 130 10.99 13.80 -10.44
CA ASP A 130 11.57 14.81 -11.33
C ASP A 130 12.14 16.01 -10.55
N GLU A 131 12.15 15.94 -9.21
CA GLU A 131 12.66 17.01 -8.34
C GLU A 131 13.59 16.48 -7.25
N GLN A 132 13.08 15.73 -6.26
CA GLN A 132 13.86 15.37 -5.07
C GLN A 132 14.42 13.94 -5.10
N GLU A 133 13.74 13.01 -5.78
CA GLU A 133 14.14 11.61 -5.86
C GLU A 133 14.52 11.18 -7.30
N LEU A 134 15.32 12.01 -7.98
CA LEU A 134 15.76 11.80 -9.37
C LEU A 134 16.34 10.41 -9.65
N TRP A 135 17.07 9.86 -8.68
CA TRP A 135 17.72 8.53 -8.81
C TRP A 135 16.73 7.39 -9.04
N MET A 136 15.47 7.53 -8.59
CA MET A 136 14.45 6.49 -8.81
C MET A 136 14.01 6.41 -10.27
N ARG A 137 14.34 7.41 -11.11
CA ARG A 137 13.98 7.45 -12.53
C ARG A 137 14.46 6.21 -13.27
N ASP A 138 15.70 5.80 -13.00
CA ASP A 138 16.34 4.66 -13.65
C ASP A 138 15.66 3.33 -13.30
N HIS A 139 14.89 3.29 -12.21
CA HIS A 139 14.20 2.09 -11.72
C HIS A 139 12.71 2.03 -12.07
N VAL A 140 12.14 3.10 -12.64
CA VAL A 140 10.71 3.16 -13.01
C VAL A 140 10.47 3.44 -14.47
N GLY A 141 11.52 3.42 -15.28
CA GLY A 141 11.41 3.35 -16.73
C GLY A 141 10.56 2.15 -17.13
N CYS A 142 9.73 2.32 -18.16
CA CYS A 142 8.93 1.24 -18.71
C CYS A 142 9.51 0.83 -20.07
N SER A 143 9.93 -0.42 -20.22
CA SER A 143 10.43 -0.98 -21.47
C SER A 143 9.27 -1.38 -22.40
N ASP A 144 9.54 -1.57 -23.68
CA ASP A 144 8.51 -2.03 -24.62
C ASP A 144 8.00 -3.44 -24.32
N GLU A 145 8.87 -4.30 -23.78
CA GLU A 145 8.48 -5.63 -23.31
C GLU A 145 7.49 -5.52 -22.13
N GLU A 146 7.75 -4.62 -21.18
CA GLU A 146 6.86 -4.40 -20.06
C GLU A 146 5.51 -3.79 -20.48
N ARG A 147 5.53 -2.87 -21.46
CA ARG A 147 4.30 -2.34 -22.08
C ARG A 147 3.48 -3.44 -22.72
N ARG A 148 4.11 -4.35 -23.47
CA ARG A 148 3.43 -5.51 -24.08
C ARG A 148 2.87 -6.44 -23.00
N SER A 149 3.69 -6.81 -22.02
CA SER A 149 3.27 -7.66 -20.89
C SER A 149 2.09 -7.07 -20.11
N PHE A 150 2.03 -5.74 -19.95
CA PHE A 150 0.85 -5.08 -19.38
C PHE A 150 -0.40 -5.37 -20.20
N TRP A 151 -0.37 -5.16 -21.52
CA TRP A 151 -1.52 -5.37 -22.39
C TRP A 151 -1.91 -6.84 -22.49
N ASP A 152 -0.95 -7.76 -22.55
CA ASP A 152 -1.19 -9.20 -22.54
C ASP A 152 -1.94 -9.61 -21.26
N LYS A 153 -1.50 -9.13 -20.09
CA LYS A 153 -2.21 -9.38 -18.81
C LYS A 153 -3.63 -8.83 -18.78
N ILE A 154 -3.88 -7.67 -19.41
CA ILE A 154 -5.23 -7.12 -19.53
C ILE A 154 -6.08 -7.98 -20.46
N ALA A 155 -5.53 -8.43 -21.59
CA ALA A 155 -6.20 -9.33 -22.53
C ALA A 155 -6.51 -10.70 -21.91
N ASP A 156 -5.62 -11.23 -21.08
CA ASP A 156 -5.76 -12.53 -20.42
C ASP A 156 -6.78 -12.52 -19.25
N CYS A 157 -7.22 -11.34 -18.79
CA CYS A 157 -8.25 -11.26 -17.76
C CYS A 157 -9.54 -11.93 -18.24
N ARG A 158 -10.16 -12.79 -17.43
CA ARG A 158 -11.39 -13.52 -17.83
C ARG A 158 -12.56 -12.55 -18.02
N GLU A 159 -13.15 -12.53 -19.21
CA GLU A 159 -14.35 -11.74 -19.49
C GLU A 159 -15.56 -12.25 -18.71
N VAL A 160 -16.38 -11.31 -18.25
CA VAL A 160 -17.63 -11.58 -17.53
C VAL A 160 -18.69 -10.57 -17.98
N PRO A 161 -19.99 -10.88 -17.82
CA PRO A 161 -21.04 -9.89 -18.04
C PRO A 161 -20.82 -8.63 -17.20
N ALA A 162 -21.13 -7.47 -17.78
CA ALA A 162 -21.02 -6.20 -17.07
C ALA A 162 -21.96 -6.16 -15.86
N ASP A 163 -21.45 -5.70 -14.73
CA ASP A 163 -22.26 -5.41 -13.55
C ASP A 163 -22.89 -4.00 -13.70
N PRO A 164 -24.23 -3.89 -13.84
CA PRO A 164 -24.89 -2.60 -13.97
C PRO A 164 -24.61 -1.63 -12.81
N GLY A 165 -24.39 -2.16 -11.61
CA GLY A 165 -24.09 -1.36 -10.41
C GLY A 165 -22.73 -0.66 -10.45
N LEU A 166 -21.81 -1.12 -11.32
CA LEU A 166 -20.47 -0.56 -11.44
C LEU A 166 -20.30 0.36 -12.66
N LEU A 167 -21.23 0.33 -13.61
CA LEU A 167 -21.11 1.10 -14.86
C LEU A 167 -21.01 2.61 -14.62
N ALA A 168 -21.82 3.15 -13.69
CA ALA A 168 -21.78 4.57 -13.36
C ALA A 168 -20.43 4.98 -12.73
N GLY A 169 -19.88 4.15 -11.84
CA GLY A 169 -18.56 4.39 -11.24
C GLY A 169 -17.44 4.33 -12.27
N PHE A 170 -17.49 3.38 -13.21
CA PHE A 170 -16.53 3.33 -14.31
C PHE A 170 -16.66 4.56 -15.22
N ALA A 171 -17.88 4.95 -15.60
CA ALA A 171 -18.13 6.15 -16.41
C ALA A 171 -17.56 7.41 -15.76
N ALA A 172 -17.81 7.61 -14.46
CA ALA A 172 -17.28 8.73 -13.69
C ALA A 172 -15.75 8.72 -13.56
N SER A 173 -15.11 7.56 -13.68
CA SER A 173 -13.65 7.43 -13.61
C SER A 173 -12.93 7.73 -14.95
N PHE A 174 -13.68 7.86 -16.05
CA PHE A 174 -13.13 8.17 -17.36
C PHE A 174 -12.94 9.68 -17.57
N PRO A 175 -11.95 10.09 -18.39
CA PRO A 175 -11.84 11.49 -18.76
C PRO A 175 -13.08 11.95 -19.53
N ASP A 176 -13.64 13.10 -19.13
CA ASP A 176 -14.83 13.77 -19.71
C ASP A 176 -16.11 12.89 -19.76
N GLY A 177 -16.11 11.69 -19.18
CA GLY A 177 -17.23 10.74 -19.21
C GLY A 177 -17.51 10.08 -20.58
N GLU A 178 -16.69 10.33 -21.61
CA GLU A 178 -17.01 9.94 -22.99
C GLU A 178 -16.42 8.59 -23.44
N ALA A 179 -15.62 7.93 -22.61
CA ALA A 179 -14.98 6.68 -23.01
C ALA A 179 -15.98 5.53 -23.17
N LYS A 180 -15.86 4.77 -24.26
CA LYS A 180 -16.76 3.65 -24.57
C LYS A 180 -16.15 2.34 -24.12
N ILE A 181 -16.73 1.72 -23.09
CA ILE A 181 -16.35 0.38 -22.63
C ILE A 181 -16.68 -0.63 -23.74
N PHE A 182 -15.71 -1.44 -24.13
CA PHE A 182 -15.91 -2.54 -25.08
C PHE A 182 -15.54 -3.90 -24.49
N ARG A 183 -14.95 -3.92 -23.29
CA ARG A 183 -14.58 -5.15 -22.60
C ARG A 183 -14.76 -5.01 -21.11
N TYR A 184 -15.34 -6.04 -20.49
CA TYR A 184 -15.57 -6.14 -19.06
C TYR A 184 -15.06 -7.50 -18.57
N ALA A 185 -14.19 -7.49 -17.57
CA ALA A 185 -13.49 -8.69 -17.12
C ALA A 185 -13.29 -8.70 -15.60
N THR A 186 -12.98 -9.88 -15.05
CA THR A 186 -12.48 -10.05 -13.68
C THR A 186 -10.96 -10.17 -13.68
N ARG A 187 -10.31 -9.66 -12.62
CA ARG A 187 -8.86 -9.70 -12.48
C ARG A 187 -8.45 -10.23 -11.12
N ILE A 188 -7.50 -11.17 -11.09
CA ILE A 188 -6.85 -11.64 -9.86
C ILE A 188 -5.54 -10.89 -9.70
N ALA A 189 -5.39 -10.14 -8.61
CA ALA A 189 -4.19 -9.34 -8.36
C ALA A 189 -4.01 -8.91 -6.90
N GLY A 190 -2.75 -8.67 -6.52
CA GLY A 190 -2.33 -8.35 -5.15
C GLY A 190 -2.15 -9.62 -4.31
N GLY A 191 -1.49 -9.51 -3.15
CA GLY A 191 -1.40 -10.61 -2.17
C GLY A 191 -2.34 -10.40 -0.98
N GLY A 192 -2.39 -9.17 -0.44
CA GLY A 192 -3.23 -8.79 0.70
C GLY A 192 -4.73 -8.86 0.44
N SER A 193 -5.15 -8.29 -0.69
CA SER A 193 -6.54 -8.13 -1.08
C SER A 193 -7.13 -9.31 -1.88
N LEU A 194 -6.42 -10.44 -2.01
CA LEU A 194 -6.98 -11.62 -2.69
C LEU A 194 -8.22 -12.11 -1.95
N GLY A 195 -9.26 -12.45 -2.71
CA GLY A 195 -10.60 -12.73 -2.19
C GLY A 195 -11.58 -11.56 -2.27
N ARG A 196 -11.10 -10.31 -2.51
CA ARG A 196 -11.98 -9.16 -2.81
C ARG A 196 -12.30 -9.10 -4.30
N PRO A 197 -13.58 -8.92 -4.68
CA PRO A 197 -13.97 -8.75 -6.08
C PRO A 197 -13.23 -7.60 -6.76
N ARG A 198 -12.73 -7.88 -7.96
CA ARG A 198 -12.03 -6.93 -8.83
C ARG A 198 -12.56 -7.06 -10.24
N PHE A 199 -12.98 -5.93 -10.79
CA PHE A 199 -13.45 -5.81 -12.16
C PHE A 199 -12.56 -4.87 -12.93
N VAL A 200 -12.26 -5.21 -14.17
CA VAL A 200 -11.43 -4.42 -15.06
C VAL A 200 -12.22 -4.17 -16.33
N VAL A 201 -12.21 -2.92 -16.77
CA VAL A 201 -12.79 -2.52 -18.06
C VAL A 201 -11.73 -1.97 -18.98
N THR A 202 -11.82 -2.35 -20.25
CA THR A 202 -11.07 -1.71 -21.33
C THR A 202 -12.04 -0.85 -22.14
N ALA A 203 -11.69 0.42 -22.32
CA ALA A 203 -12.52 1.41 -23.00
C ALA A 203 -11.74 2.13 -24.10
N ARG A 204 -12.47 2.62 -25.11
CA ARG A 204 -11.95 3.48 -26.17
C ARG A 204 -12.16 4.94 -25.79
N TRP A 205 -11.09 5.74 -25.80
CA TRP A 205 -11.15 7.18 -25.57
C TRP A 205 -10.23 7.89 -26.55
N ARG A 206 -10.79 8.84 -27.32
CA ARG A 206 -10.07 9.58 -28.40
C ARG A 206 -9.21 8.67 -29.31
N GLY A 207 -9.74 7.50 -29.66
CA GLY A 207 -9.06 6.50 -30.51
C GLY A 207 -8.11 5.53 -29.77
N GLY A 208 -7.64 5.89 -28.56
CA GLY A 208 -6.76 5.07 -27.73
C GLY A 208 -7.50 4.13 -26.77
N CYS A 209 -6.81 3.10 -26.29
CA CYS A 209 -7.31 2.23 -25.23
C CYS A 209 -6.94 2.78 -23.85
N ILE A 210 -7.90 2.77 -22.92
CA ILE A 210 -7.68 3.04 -21.50
C ILE A 210 -8.23 1.89 -20.66
N VAL A 211 -7.66 1.71 -19.47
CA VAL A 211 -8.03 0.64 -18.54
C VAL A 211 -8.41 1.25 -17.19
N ARG A 212 -9.49 0.71 -16.59
CA ARG A 212 -9.93 1.03 -15.22
C ARG A 212 -10.15 -0.25 -14.44
N GLU A 213 -9.82 -0.20 -13.16
CA GLU A 213 -10.13 -1.27 -12.20
C GLU A 213 -11.10 -0.74 -11.16
N ALA A 214 -12.14 -1.52 -10.85
CA ALA A 214 -12.96 -1.39 -9.67
C ALA A 214 -12.59 -2.51 -8.68
N LYS A 215 -12.22 -2.16 -7.46
CA LYS A 215 -11.86 -3.08 -6.38
C LYS A 215 -12.84 -2.87 -5.22
N ALA A 216 -13.48 -3.93 -4.73
CA ALA A 216 -14.40 -3.82 -3.61
C ALA A 216 -13.72 -3.14 -2.41
N LEU A 217 -14.32 -2.12 -1.83
CA LEU A 217 -13.87 -1.41 -0.64
C LEU A 217 -14.36 -2.16 0.61
N THR A 218 -13.49 -2.31 1.59
CA THR A 218 -13.81 -2.94 2.88
C THR A 218 -13.43 -2.00 4.02
N PRO A 219 -14.09 -2.08 5.18
CA PRO A 219 -13.61 -1.42 6.40
C PRO A 219 -12.19 -1.88 6.75
N SER A 220 -11.43 -1.04 7.45
CA SER A 220 -10.11 -1.41 7.94
C SER A 220 -10.24 -2.57 8.93
N ALA A 221 -9.32 -3.54 8.86
CA ALA A 221 -9.23 -4.60 9.85
C ALA A 221 -8.74 -4.05 11.20
N TRP A 222 -8.18 -2.85 11.24
CA TRP A 222 -7.91 -2.13 12.49
C TRP A 222 -9.21 -1.85 13.23
N ASP A 223 -10.17 -1.18 12.58
CA ASP A 223 -11.47 -0.85 13.16
C ASP A 223 -12.20 -2.12 13.63
N TRP A 224 -12.20 -3.16 12.77
CA TRP A 224 -12.75 -4.47 13.13
C TRP A 224 -12.10 -5.07 14.39
N ALA A 225 -10.77 -5.01 14.50
CA ALA A 225 -10.04 -5.56 15.65
C ALA A 225 -10.41 -4.87 16.96
N HIS A 226 -10.86 -3.61 16.89
CA HIS A 226 -11.24 -2.78 18.03
C HIS A 226 -12.76 -2.72 18.25
N GLY A 227 -13.54 -3.52 17.52
CA GLY A 227 -15.00 -3.55 17.63
C GLY A 227 -15.70 -2.31 17.05
N GLU A 228 -14.99 -1.51 16.27
CA GLU A 228 -15.55 -0.37 15.56
C GLU A 228 -16.18 -0.88 14.25
N SER A 229 -17.49 -0.68 14.11
CA SER A 229 -18.23 -1.10 12.92
C SER A 229 -19.06 0.04 12.36
N GLY A 230 -18.96 0.27 11.04
CA GLY A 230 -19.76 1.29 10.36
C GLY A 230 -19.19 2.72 10.43
N GLY A 231 -17.94 2.88 10.88
CA GLY A 231 -17.22 4.16 10.81
C GLY A 231 -16.92 4.60 9.36
N PRO A 232 -16.58 5.88 9.14
CA PRO A 232 -16.19 6.37 7.83
C PRO A 232 -14.92 5.65 7.36
N ASN A 233 -14.86 5.34 6.07
CA ASN A 233 -13.66 4.76 5.49
C ASN A 233 -12.66 5.87 5.15
N HIS A 234 -11.43 5.75 5.66
CA HIS A 234 -10.39 6.79 5.53
C HIS A 234 -9.51 6.66 4.27
N PHE A 235 -9.88 5.80 3.30
CA PHE A 235 -9.07 5.55 2.11
C PHE A 235 -8.78 6.83 1.31
N LEU A 236 -9.81 7.65 1.06
CA LEU A 236 -9.64 8.89 0.30
C LEU A 236 -9.05 10.01 1.16
N ASP A 237 -9.30 10.04 2.46
CA ASP A 237 -8.71 11.01 3.38
C ASP A 237 -7.18 10.92 3.34
N LEU A 238 -6.65 9.70 3.37
CA LEU A 238 -5.22 9.43 3.24
C LEU A 238 -4.70 9.70 1.83
N ALA A 239 -5.40 9.21 0.80
CA ALA A 239 -4.95 9.38 -0.58
C ALA A 239 -4.86 10.87 -0.99
N ARG A 240 -5.71 11.73 -0.41
CA ARG A 240 -5.84 13.16 -0.73
C ARG A 240 -5.34 14.09 0.38
N GLY A 241 -4.60 13.57 1.36
CA GLY A 241 -4.06 14.37 2.47
C GLY A 241 -3.24 15.57 1.98
N SER A 242 -3.14 16.62 2.80
CA SER A 242 -2.61 17.93 2.39
C SER A 242 -1.17 17.93 1.86
N TYR A 243 -0.38 16.91 2.20
CA TYR A 243 1.00 16.74 1.77
C TYR A 243 1.20 15.63 0.72
N ARG A 244 0.08 15.16 0.13
CA ARG A 244 0.06 14.20 -0.98
C ARG A 244 -0.15 14.94 -2.30
N ALA A 245 0.34 14.34 -3.39
CA ALA A 245 -0.07 14.67 -4.75
C ALA A 245 -0.93 13.50 -5.24
N PRO A 246 -2.27 13.57 -5.15
CA PRO A 246 -3.12 12.41 -5.39
C PRO A 246 -3.15 11.98 -6.87
N ASP A 247 -3.37 10.67 -7.12
CA ASP A 247 -3.77 10.19 -8.45
C ASP A 247 -5.17 10.75 -8.77
N PRO A 248 -5.33 11.55 -9.84
CA PRO A 248 -6.61 12.16 -10.17
C PRO A 248 -7.68 11.13 -10.58
N PHE A 249 -7.29 9.91 -10.91
CA PHE A 249 -8.21 8.83 -11.29
C PHE A 249 -8.56 7.89 -10.12
N LEU A 250 -8.01 8.12 -8.92
CA LEU A 250 -8.35 7.35 -7.74
C LEU A 250 -9.61 7.92 -7.07
N THR A 251 -10.69 7.16 -7.14
CA THR A 251 -12.00 7.56 -6.63
C THR A 251 -12.67 6.41 -5.88
N VAL A 252 -13.68 6.73 -5.08
CA VAL A 252 -14.55 5.76 -4.41
C VAL A 252 -15.98 6.08 -4.79
N ALA A 253 -16.73 5.06 -5.20
CA ALA A 253 -18.16 5.16 -5.45
C ALA A 253 -18.87 3.93 -4.88
N GLY A 254 -19.80 4.17 -3.95
CA GLY A 254 -20.45 3.10 -3.20
C GLY A 254 -19.42 2.21 -2.47
N ALA A 255 -19.50 0.91 -2.68
CA ALA A 255 -18.63 -0.09 -2.05
C ALA A 255 -17.38 -0.42 -2.89
N PHE A 256 -16.93 0.46 -3.79
CA PHE A 256 -15.81 0.18 -4.69
C PHE A 256 -14.85 1.36 -4.82
N ILE A 257 -13.56 1.03 -4.87
CA ILE A 257 -12.47 1.91 -5.27
C ILE A 257 -12.30 1.78 -6.77
N PHE A 258 -12.28 2.89 -7.49
CA PHE A 258 -11.99 2.95 -8.92
C PHE A 258 -10.61 3.59 -9.12
N ARG A 259 -9.80 2.98 -9.98
CA ARG A 259 -8.46 3.48 -10.30
C ARG A 259 -8.05 3.25 -11.74
N ARG A 260 -7.14 4.08 -12.24
CA ARG A 260 -6.45 3.87 -13.51
C ARG A 260 -5.47 2.70 -13.40
N LEU A 261 -5.47 1.83 -14.41
CA LEU A 261 -4.37 0.91 -14.65
C LEU A 261 -3.60 1.38 -15.87
N ALA A 262 -2.28 1.42 -15.76
CA ALA A 262 -1.41 1.79 -16.87
C ALA A 262 -0.06 1.08 -16.77
N ALA A 263 0.58 0.86 -17.92
CA ALA A 263 1.89 0.22 -17.99
C ALA A 263 2.99 1.04 -17.28
N ASP A 264 2.82 2.36 -17.19
CA ASP A 264 3.76 3.29 -16.55
C ASP A 264 3.53 3.46 -15.03
N SER A 265 2.55 2.78 -14.44
CA SER A 265 2.38 2.69 -12.98
C SER A 265 3.24 1.54 -12.45
N ARG A 266 4.34 1.87 -11.77
CA ARG A 266 5.42 0.93 -11.42
C ARG A 266 5.62 0.83 -9.92
N LYS A 267 6.09 -0.32 -9.46
CA LYS A 267 6.63 -0.47 -8.11
C LYS A 267 8.15 -0.37 -8.16
N ILE A 268 8.72 0.12 -7.07
CA ILE A 268 10.15 0.00 -6.81
C ILE A 268 10.27 -0.97 -5.65
N GLU A 269 10.73 -2.18 -5.92
CA GLU A 269 10.87 -3.22 -4.90
C GLU A 269 12.32 -3.27 -4.43
N LEU A 270 12.55 -3.50 -3.14
CA LEU A 270 13.90 -3.55 -2.56
C LEU A 270 14.80 -4.58 -3.24
N ARG A 271 14.22 -5.65 -3.79
CA ARG A 271 14.96 -6.71 -4.51
C ARG A 271 15.47 -6.26 -5.89
N ASP A 272 14.88 -5.21 -6.46
CA ASP A 272 15.24 -4.66 -7.77
C ASP A 272 16.23 -3.49 -7.64
N ILE A 273 16.61 -3.14 -6.41
CA ILE A 273 17.58 -2.09 -6.11
C ILE A 273 18.90 -2.75 -5.68
N ASP A 274 19.88 -2.73 -6.59
CA ASP A 274 21.26 -3.10 -6.33
C ASP A 274 22.14 -1.85 -6.21
N GLY A 275 23.36 -2.00 -5.69
CA GLY A 275 24.31 -0.89 -5.54
C GLY A 275 24.44 -0.34 -4.11
N ALA A 276 25.63 0.18 -3.82
CA ALA A 276 26.00 0.63 -2.49
C ALA A 276 25.10 1.80 -2.03
N GLY A 277 24.38 1.60 -0.92
CA GLY A 277 23.55 2.62 -0.27
C GLY A 277 22.17 2.87 -0.89
N LEU A 278 21.87 2.37 -2.10
CA LEU A 278 20.55 2.57 -2.71
C LEU A 278 19.39 1.92 -1.93
N PRO A 279 19.51 0.70 -1.36
CA PRO A 279 18.41 0.15 -0.58
C PRO A 279 18.14 0.95 0.70
N ALA A 280 19.18 1.49 1.36
CA ALA A 280 19.01 2.38 2.51
C ALA A 280 18.37 3.71 2.10
N ARG A 281 18.73 4.26 0.93
CA ARG A 281 18.09 5.45 0.35
C ARG A 281 16.60 5.22 0.05
N LEU A 282 16.23 4.05 -0.48
CA LEU A 282 14.83 3.69 -0.70
C LEU A 282 14.05 3.62 0.63
N LEU A 283 14.62 2.99 1.65
CA LEU A 283 14.02 2.92 2.99
C LEU A 283 13.84 4.29 3.64
N ARG A 284 14.81 5.20 3.45
CA ARG A 284 14.68 6.60 3.85
C ARG A 284 13.54 7.30 3.13
N ALA A 285 13.38 7.08 1.82
CA ALA A 285 12.25 7.63 1.08
C ALA A 285 10.90 7.07 1.57
N MET A 286 10.82 5.77 1.89
CA MET A 286 9.62 5.15 2.48
C MET A 286 9.26 5.80 3.82
N GLY A 287 10.27 6.00 4.70
CA GLY A 287 10.10 6.72 5.95
C GLY A 287 9.61 8.15 5.73
N PHE A 288 10.21 8.87 4.77
CA PHE A 288 9.83 10.24 4.42
C PHE A 288 8.36 10.34 4.01
N ASP A 289 7.88 9.46 3.12
CA ASP A 289 6.49 9.45 2.69
C ASP A 289 5.52 9.21 3.85
N LEU A 290 5.81 8.25 4.74
CA LEU A 290 5.01 8.04 5.96
C LEU A 290 5.04 9.27 6.89
N GLY A 291 6.18 9.96 6.98
CA GLY A 291 6.33 11.19 7.75
C GLY A 291 5.42 12.30 7.21
N SER A 292 5.45 12.53 5.90
CA SER A 292 4.59 13.48 5.20
C SER A 292 3.11 13.14 5.35
N ILE A 293 2.76 11.86 5.26
CA ILE A 293 1.39 11.37 5.46
C ILE A 293 0.91 11.69 6.87
N HIS A 294 1.66 11.27 7.90
CA HIS A 294 1.26 11.47 9.29
C HIS A 294 1.19 12.96 9.67
N ALA A 295 2.07 13.80 9.11
CA ALA A 295 2.09 15.24 9.35
C ALA A 295 0.77 15.95 8.96
N ALA A 296 -0.04 15.36 8.06
CA ALA A 296 -1.31 15.96 7.63
C ALA A 296 -2.42 15.86 8.69
N HIS A 297 -2.23 15.05 9.75
CA HIS A 297 -3.22 14.85 10.80
C HIS A 297 -2.99 15.78 12.00
N GLU A 298 -4.04 16.24 12.65
CA GLU A 298 -3.95 17.16 13.81
C GLU A 298 -3.11 16.60 14.97
N GLY A 299 -3.20 15.29 15.22
CA GLY A 299 -2.41 14.58 16.24
C GLY A 299 -0.90 14.50 15.97
N ALA A 300 -0.42 14.99 14.82
CA ALA A 300 1.00 14.91 14.46
C ALA A 300 1.91 15.82 15.30
N ALA A 301 1.37 16.88 15.91
CA ALA A 301 2.13 17.86 16.67
C ALA A 301 2.94 17.25 17.83
N ASP A 302 2.44 16.19 18.45
CA ASP A 302 3.11 15.49 19.57
C ASP A 302 4.15 14.45 19.12
N ILE A 303 4.17 14.07 17.84
CA ILE A 303 5.03 12.99 17.33
C ILE A 303 6.52 13.29 17.55
N PRO A 304 7.06 14.49 17.24
CA PRO A 304 8.49 14.76 17.44
C PRO A 304 8.92 14.58 18.90
N ARG A 305 8.13 15.12 19.85
CA ARG A 305 8.38 14.99 21.29
C ARG A 305 8.34 13.53 21.74
N HIS A 306 7.37 12.77 21.25
CA HIS A 306 7.27 11.34 21.55
C HIS A 306 8.45 10.55 20.97
N LEU A 307 8.83 10.80 19.71
CA LEU A 307 9.98 10.15 19.05
C LEU A 307 11.30 10.37 19.81
N ASP A 308 11.50 11.55 20.36
CA ASP A 308 12.73 11.90 21.08
C ASP A 308 12.79 11.27 22.48
N ALA A 309 11.64 10.89 23.04
CA ALA A 309 11.56 10.16 24.30
C ALA A 309 11.77 8.64 24.15
N LEU A 310 11.65 8.08 22.94
CA LEU A 310 11.82 6.65 22.70
C LEU A 310 13.30 6.21 22.77
N PRO A 311 13.61 5.01 23.29
CA PRO A 311 14.96 4.45 23.27
C PRO A 311 15.54 4.38 21.85
N ARG A 312 16.86 4.58 21.67
CA ARG A 312 17.48 4.62 20.33
C ARG A 312 17.20 3.38 19.47
N ASP A 313 17.01 2.22 20.09
CA ASP A 313 16.78 0.93 19.44
C ASP A 313 15.31 0.48 19.45
N TRP A 314 14.36 1.38 19.77
CA TRP A 314 12.94 1.06 19.88
C TRP A 314 12.39 0.38 18.60
N LEU A 315 12.70 0.93 17.42
CA LEU A 315 12.18 0.44 16.15
C LEU A 315 12.74 -0.94 15.78
N PRO A 316 14.08 -1.16 15.74
CA PRO A 316 14.60 -2.49 15.43
C PRO A 316 14.23 -3.54 16.50
N ALA A 317 14.04 -3.15 17.75
CA ALA A 317 13.57 -4.05 18.82
C ALA A 317 12.10 -4.46 18.61
N ALA A 318 11.19 -3.50 18.49
CA ALA A 318 9.76 -3.74 18.25
C ALA A 318 9.55 -4.56 16.97
N ALA A 319 10.23 -4.19 15.88
CA ALA A 319 10.14 -4.91 14.61
C ALA A 319 10.70 -6.34 14.68
N LYS A 320 11.70 -6.60 15.53
CA LYS A 320 12.22 -7.95 15.78
C LYS A 320 11.19 -8.82 16.51
N THR A 321 10.56 -8.29 17.55
CA THR A 321 9.49 -8.98 18.29
C THR A 321 8.32 -9.29 17.38
N ALA A 322 7.84 -8.29 16.61
CA ALA A 322 6.75 -8.49 15.67
C ALA A 322 7.11 -9.47 14.54
N ALA A 323 8.34 -9.44 14.00
CA ALA A 323 8.79 -10.40 12.99
C ALA A 323 8.79 -11.85 13.51
N ALA A 324 9.30 -12.07 14.73
CA ALA A 324 9.31 -13.40 15.35
C ALA A 324 7.88 -13.94 15.56
N GLN A 325 6.94 -13.07 15.97
CA GLN A 325 5.53 -13.44 16.10
C GLN A 325 4.93 -13.85 14.75
N VAL A 326 5.23 -13.11 13.67
CA VAL A 326 4.73 -13.45 12.32
C VAL A 326 5.33 -14.75 11.81
N GLU A 327 6.62 -15.01 12.03
CA GLU A 327 7.26 -16.26 11.65
C GLU A 327 6.65 -17.46 12.38
N GLN A 328 6.40 -17.32 13.68
CA GLN A 328 5.71 -18.33 14.48
C GLN A 328 4.30 -18.59 13.94
N GLU A 329 3.50 -17.54 13.73
CA GLU A 329 2.14 -17.70 13.21
C GLU A 329 2.10 -18.31 11.81
N HIS A 330 3.04 -17.94 10.95
CA HIS A 330 3.17 -18.52 9.63
C HIS A 330 3.49 -20.02 9.71
N ALA A 331 4.42 -20.43 10.59
CA ALA A 331 4.76 -21.83 10.80
C ALA A 331 3.56 -22.62 11.36
N GLU A 332 2.88 -22.10 12.37
CA GLU A 332 1.68 -22.70 12.95
C GLU A 332 0.55 -22.84 11.92
N TRP A 333 0.28 -21.76 11.16
CA TRP A 333 -0.74 -21.77 10.12
C TRP A 333 -0.42 -22.78 9.01
N LYS A 334 0.85 -22.85 8.58
CA LYS A 334 1.30 -23.80 7.55
C LYS A 334 1.21 -25.25 8.02
N SER A 335 1.44 -25.52 9.31
CA SER A 335 1.35 -26.88 9.89
C SER A 335 -0.09 -27.43 9.99
N ARG A 336 -1.09 -26.55 9.97
CA ARG A 336 -2.52 -26.91 10.08
C ARG A 336 -3.23 -27.00 8.72
N ARG A 337 -2.50 -26.85 7.63
CA ARG A 337 -3.04 -26.75 6.27
C ARG A 337 -3.11 -28.09 5.56
#